data_AF-A0A225B2J9-F1
#
_entry.id   AF-A0A225B2J9-F1
#
_cell.length_a   1.000
_cell.length_b   1.000
_cell.length_c   1.000
_cell.angle_alpha   90.00
_cell.angle_beta   90.00
_cell.angle_gamma   90.00
#
_symmetry.space_group_name_H-M   'P 1'
#
loop_
_entity.id
_entity.type
_entity.pdbx_description
1 polymer ?
#
loop_
_entity_poly.entity_id
_entity_poly.type
_entity_poly.pdbx_seq_one_letter_code
_entity_poly.pdbx_strand_id
1 'polypeptide(L)'
;MLFTQIALAAATFVAGSFAAADEFYIKTTGSSLSSHNDLFLEAYHTGAGLADAVLSTDNINAGHFYLNDTELRMDVGDVDYAYGFELAADSGYAAWQFVTINVQTAQSGFSVESNGTVAFNGTEFGGWLACDWWHGAPQLFWKIEFDSVDIPSSCSSVTLVTQAISS
;
A
#
# COMPACT_ATOMS: atom_id res chain seq x y z
N MET A 1 56.39 37.30 22.43
CA MET A 1 55.77 36.01 22.84
C MET A 1 54.35 36.02 22.31
N LEU A 2 54.07 35.06 21.42
CA LEU A 2 52.90 34.97 20.56
C LEU A 2 51.74 34.33 21.33
N PHE A 3 50.62 35.02 21.50
CA PHE A 3 49.40 34.42 22.07
C PHE A 3 48.53 33.89 20.92
N THR A 4 48.51 32.57 20.77
CA THR A 4 47.66 31.85 19.82
C THR A 4 46.22 31.85 20.36
N GLN A 5 45.28 32.44 19.63
CA GLN A 5 43.85 32.30 19.92
C GLN A 5 43.33 30.98 19.38
N ILE A 6 42.66 30.19 20.22
CA ILE A 6 41.92 29.00 19.82
C ILE A 6 40.49 29.44 19.53
N ALA A 7 40.10 29.43 18.26
CA ALA A 7 38.71 29.63 17.84
C ALA A 7 37.96 28.29 17.99
N LEU A 8 36.93 28.27 18.82
CA LEU A 8 36.01 27.14 18.97
C LEU A 8 34.92 27.26 17.90
N ALA A 9 34.95 26.41 16.87
CA ALA A 9 33.89 26.34 15.88
C ALA A 9 32.67 25.63 16.51
N ALA A 10 31.58 26.36 16.72
CA ALA A 10 30.29 25.79 17.09
C ALA A 10 29.67 25.12 15.85
N ALA A 11 29.50 23.79 15.88
CA ALA A 11 28.75 23.08 14.87
C ALA A 11 27.25 23.35 15.09
N THR A 12 26.61 24.03 14.15
CA THR A 12 25.15 24.13 14.09
C THR A 12 24.57 22.79 13.65
N PHE A 13 23.85 22.12 14.56
CA PHE A 13 22.94 21.05 14.16
C PHE A 13 21.79 21.68 13.38
N VAL A 14 21.75 21.43 12.06
CA VAL A 14 20.54 21.64 11.29
C VAL A 14 19.58 20.53 11.72
N ALA A 15 18.54 20.89 12.48
CA ALA A 15 17.39 20.03 12.63
C ALA A 15 16.79 19.85 11.23
N GLY A 16 17.05 18.70 10.62
CA GLY A 16 16.32 18.29 9.43
C GLY A 16 14.85 18.25 9.80
N SER A 17 14.03 19.02 9.09
CA SER A 17 12.59 18.80 9.09
C SER A 17 12.37 17.35 8.71
N PHE A 18 11.79 16.54 9.60
CA PHE A 18 11.22 15.27 9.18
C PHE A 18 10.05 15.66 8.27
N ALA A 19 10.28 15.68 6.95
CA ALA A 19 9.17 15.74 6.02
C ALA A 19 8.28 14.54 6.37
N ALA A 20 6.98 14.78 6.60
CA ALA A 20 6.02 13.69 6.59
C ALA A 20 6.22 12.93 5.26
N ALA A 21 6.13 11.61 5.29
CA ALA A 21 6.15 10.85 4.05
C ALA A 21 5.07 11.42 3.13
N ASP A 22 5.41 11.72 1.88
CA ASP A 22 4.43 12.25 0.92
C ASP A 22 3.34 11.19 0.73
N GLU A 23 2.15 11.46 1.25
CA GLU A 23 1.00 10.58 1.12
C GLU A 23 0.50 10.52 -0.32
N PHE A 24 -0.04 9.37 -0.70
CA PHE A 24 -0.62 9.12 -2.00
C PHE A 24 -1.86 8.22 -1.90
N TYR A 25 -2.76 8.39 -2.86
CA TYR A 25 -3.77 7.37 -3.13
C TYR A 25 -3.14 6.23 -3.92
N ILE A 26 -3.74 5.03 -3.82
CA ILE A 26 -3.41 3.91 -4.69
C ILE A 26 -4.60 3.63 -5.60
N LYS A 27 -4.33 3.42 -6.89
CA LYS A 27 -5.32 3.09 -7.91
C LYS A 27 -4.98 1.83 -8.69
N THR A 28 -6.00 1.16 -9.20
CA THR A 28 -5.83 0.08 -10.17
C THR A 28 -5.71 0.59 -11.60
N THR A 29 -4.92 -0.12 -12.41
CA THR A 29 -4.81 0.06 -13.86
C THR A 29 -4.44 -1.24 -14.56
N GLY A 30 -4.38 -1.24 -15.90
CA GLY A 30 -3.89 -2.36 -16.70
C GLY A 30 -4.79 -3.61 -16.73
N SER A 31 -6.02 -3.52 -16.21
CA SER A 31 -6.98 -4.63 -16.23
C SER A 31 -7.64 -4.80 -17.59
N SER A 32 -7.88 -6.06 -17.97
CA SER A 32 -8.70 -6.44 -19.13
C SER A 32 -10.19 -6.15 -18.94
N LEU A 33 -10.67 -6.09 -17.70
CA LEU A 33 -12.00 -5.63 -17.33
C LEU A 33 -11.95 -4.13 -17.03
N SER A 34 -12.62 -3.32 -17.85
CA SER A 34 -12.62 -1.86 -17.69
C SER A 34 -13.17 -1.41 -16.34
N SER A 35 -14.10 -2.18 -15.75
CA SER A 35 -14.66 -1.93 -14.42
C SER A 35 -13.64 -2.05 -13.28
N HIS A 36 -12.50 -2.71 -13.50
CA HIS A 36 -11.43 -2.83 -12.49
C HIS A 36 -10.28 -1.85 -12.73
N ASN A 37 -10.42 -0.91 -13.66
CA ASN A 37 -9.46 0.17 -13.84
C ASN A 37 -9.95 1.44 -13.14
N ASP A 38 -9.01 2.28 -12.75
CA ASP A 38 -9.26 3.58 -12.13
C ASP A 38 -9.98 3.51 -10.77
N LEU A 39 -9.91 2.36 -10.08
CA LEU A 39 -10.48 2.20 -8.75
C LEU A 39 -9.46 2.57 -7.68
N PHE A 40 -9.87 3.38 -6.71
CA PHE A 40 -9.13 3.74 -5.52
C PHE A 40 -9.18 2.63 -4.48
N LEU A 41 -8.04 2.39 -3.85
CA LEU A 41 -7.91 1.46 -2.74
C LEU A 41 -8.41 2.10 -1.44
N GLU A 42 -9.30 1.41 -0.73
CA GLU A 42 -9.87 1.81 0.55
C GLU A 42 -9.83 0.65 1.57
N ALA A 43 -9.90 0.99 2.85
CA ALA A 43 -10.00 0.03 3.93
C ALA A 43 -11.47 -0.19 4.33
N TYR A 44 -12.01 -1.36 4.01
CA TYR A 44 -13.37 -1.73 4.39
C TYR A 44 -13.38 -2.39 5.76
N HIS A 45 -13.93 -1.70 6.76
CA HIS A 45 -13.95 -2.17 8.15
C HIS A 45 -14.74 -3.47 8.32
N THR A 46 -14.04 -4.54 8.70
CA THR A 46 -14.62 -5.86 8.99
C THR A 46 -14.69 -6.18 10.48
N GLY A 47 -14.03 -5.37 11.32
CA GLY A 47 -14.06 -5.49 12.77
C GLY A 47 -13.04 -4.55 13.43
N ALA A 48 -12.99 -4.57 14.76
CA ALA A 48 -12.11 -3.69 15.51
C ALA A 48 -10.63 -3.91 15.11
N GLY A 49 -10.05 -2.89 14.47
CA GLY A 49 -8.68 -2.94 13.97
C GLY A 49 -8.47 -3.80 12.72
N LEU A 50 -9.54 -4.28 12.09
CA LEU A 50 -9.49 -5.15 10.93
C LEU A 50 -10.20 -4.51 9.73
N ALA A 51 -9.55 -4.57 8.57
CA ALA A 51 -10.17 -4.18 7.31
C ALA A 51 -9.67 -5.00 6.12
N ASP A 52 -10.57 -5.22 5.18
CA ASP A 52 -10.22 -5.78 3.88
C ASP A 52 -9.87 -4.65 2.89
N ALA A 53 -8.96 -4.92 1.96
CA ALA A 53 -8.65 -4.03 0.86
C ALA A 53 -9.77 -4.06 -0.19
N VAL A 54 -10.57 -2.99 -0.27
CA VAL A 54 -11.65 -2.82 -1.25
C VAL A 54 -11.27 -1.74 -2.27
N LEU A 55 -11.87 -1.82 -3.46
CA LEU A 55 -11.61 -0.94 -4.59
C LEU A 55 -12.90 -0.17 -4.94
N SER A 56 -12.81 1.17 -4.97
CA SER A 56 -13.94 2.06 -5.17
C SER A 56 -13.71 3.05 -6.31
N THR A 57 -14.77 3.48 -7.00
CA THR A 57 -14.67 4.49 -8.07
C THR A 57 -14.48 5.92 -7.53
N ASP A 58 -14.75 6.15 -6.26
CA ASP A 58 -14.68 7.45 -5.61
C ASP A 58 -13.44 7.54 -4.72
N ASN A 59 -12.82 8.72 -4.64
CA ASN A 59 -11.70 8.98 -3.77
C ASN A 59 -12.08 9.49 -2.37
N ILE A 60 -13.37 9.72 -2.09
CA ILE A 60 -13.84 10.21 -0.77
C ILE A 60 -13.36 9.32 0.39
N ASN A 61 -13.31 7.99 0.19
CA ASN A 61 -12.86 7.03 1.20
C ASN A 61 -11.49 6.40 0.85
N ALA A 62 -10.81 6.91 -0.17
CA ALA A 62 -9.52 6.36 -0.58
C ALA A 62 -8.52 6.46 0.58
N GLY A 63 -7.78 5.38 0.82
CA GLY A 63 -6.76 5.36 1.84
C GLY A 63 -5.64 6.36 1.52
N HIS A 64 -5.20 7.08 2.54
CA HIS A 64 -4.02 7.93 2.48
C HIS A 64 -2.80 7.05 2.78
N PHE A 65 -2.12 6.58 1.73
CA PHE A 65 -1.01 5.64 1.89
C PHE A 65 0.34 6.35 1.91
N TYR A 66 1.28 5.77 2.64
CA TYR A 66 2.68 6.20 2.65
C TYR A 66 3.61 5.01 2.84
N LEU A 67 4.86 5.17 2.43
CA LEU A 67 5.92 4.20 2.73
C LEU A 67 6.66 4.59 4.00
N ASN A 68 6.77 3.64 4.93
CA ASN A 68 7.69 3.67 6.05
C ASN A 68 8.77 2.61 5.80
N ASP A 69 9.92 3.04 5.30
CA ASP A 69 10.94 2.16 4.71
C ASP A 69 10.36 1.28 3.58
N THR A 70 10.09 0.00 3.85
CA THR A 70 9.50 -0.95 2.88
C THR A 70 8.12 -1.45 3.31
N GLU A 71 7.54 -0.80 4.31
CA GLU A 71 6.19 -1.08 4.78
C GLU A 71 5.23 -0.07 4.17
N LEU A 72 4.21 -0.58 3.47
CA LEU A 72 3.12 0.26 2.99
C LEU A 72 2.09 0.41 4.12
N ARG A 73 1.85 1.65 4.52
CA ARG A 73 0.96 2.00 5.63
C ARG A 73 -0.12 2.96 5.15
N MET A 74 -1.25 2.95 5.85
CA MET A 74 -2.36 3.86 5.63
C MET A 74 -2.50 4.76 6.87
N ASP A 75 -2.53 6.07 6.64
CA ASP A 75 -2.91 7.04 7.64
C ASP A 75 -4.44 7.01 7.85
N VAL A 76 -4.84 6.96 9.11
CA VAL A 76 -6.24 7.00 9.56
C VAL A 76 -6.53 8.23 10.43
N GLY A 77 -5.60 9.20 10.47
CA GLY A 77 -5.73 10.46 11.20
C GLY A 77 -5.50 10.35 12.71
N ASP A 78 -5.06 9.18 13.19
CA ASP A 78 -4.70 8.95 14.59
C ASP A 78 -3.21 8.57 14.68
N VAL A 79 -2.44 9.36 15.43
CA VAL A 79 -0.99 9.19 15.59
C VAL A 79 -0.62 7.90 16.33
N ASP A 80 -1.56 7.31 17.08
CA ASP A 80 -1.31 6.10 17.86
C ASP A 80 -1.58 4.80 17.07
N TYR A 81 -2.24 4.90 15.91
CA TYR A 81 -2.70 3.74 15.14
C TYR A 81 -2.39 3.88 13.65
N ALA A 82 -1.24 3.34 13.22
CA ALA A 82 -1.00 3.11 11.81
C ALA A 82 -1.64 1.80 11.35
N TYR A 83 -2.28 1.81 10.19
CA TYR A 83 -2.82 0.61 9.56
C TYR A 83 -1.82 0.09 8.53
N GLY A 84 -1.44 -1.18 8.63
CA GLY A 84 -0.52 -1.81 7.69
C GLY A 84 -1.24 -2.48 6.55
N PHE A 85 -0.67 -2.34 5.35
CA PHE A 85 -1.09 -3.08 4.19
C PHE A 85 -0.35 -4.42 4.13
N GLU A 86 -1.10 -5.52 4.07
CA GLU A 86 -0.55 -6.87 4.22
C GLU A 86 -1.17 -7.86 3.23
N LEU A 87 -0.35 -8.76 2.73
CA LEU A 87 -0.77 -9.93 1.97
C LEU A 87 -1.08 -11.04 2.99
N ALA A 88 -2.32 -11.51 3.02
CA ALA A 88 -2.68 -12.64 3.86
C ALA A 88 -1.81 -13.85 3.48
N ALA A 89 -1.35 -14.60 4.49
CA ALA A 89 -0.44 -15.72 4.29
C ALA A 89 -1.00 -16.75 3.30
N ASP A 90 -0.12 -17.35 2.49
CA ASP A 90 -0.50 -18.49 1.66
C ASP A 90 -0.95 -19.66 2.55
N SER A 91 -2.21 -20.07 2.37
CA SER A 91 -2.75 -21.24 3.05
C SER A 91 -2.31 -22.56 2.43
N GLY A 92 -1.75 -22.55 1.21
CA GLY A 92 -1.42 -23.70 0.39
C GLY A 92 -2.64 -24.37 -0.26
N TYR A 93 -3.81 -23.73 -0.19
CA TYR A 93 -5.10 -24.26 -0.69
C TYR A 93 -5.85 -23.31 -1.63
N ALA A 94 -5.24 -22.19 -2.02
CA ALA A 94 -5.87 -21.22 -2.91
C ALA A 94 -4.82 -20.61 -3.85
N ALA A 95 -5.20 -20.27 -5.08
CA ALA A 95 -4.31 -19.66 -6.07
C ALA A 95 -4.13 -18.14 -5.89
N TRP A 96 -4.93 -17.53 -5.00
CA TRP A 96 -4.82 -16.15 -4.59
C TRP A 96 -5.35 -16.00 -3.16
N GLN A 97 -4.92 -14.95 -2.48
CA GLN A 97 -5.23 -14.69 -1.09
C GLN A 97 -5.63 -13.22 -0.88
N PHE A 98 -6.30 -12.98 0.24
CA PHE A 98 -6.77 -11.65 0.61
C PHE A 98 -5.61 -10.68 0.82
N VAL A 99 -5.92 -9.40 0.63
CA VAL A 99 -5.09 -8.29 1.07
C VAL A 99 -5.85 -7.56 2.16
N THR A 100 -5.18 -7.25 3.26
CA THR A 100 -5.78 -6.63 4.44
C THR A 100 -5.11 -5.32 4.80
N ILE A 101 -5.86 -4.47 5.50
CA ILE A 101 -5.40 -3.18 6.00
C ILE A 101 -5.71 -3.13 7.50
N ASN A 102 -4.79 -3.63 8.35
CA ASN A 102 -5.08 -3.87 9.78
C ASN A 102 -4.26 -2.98 10.70
N VAL A 103 -4.82 -2.64 11.86
CA VAL A 103 -4.16 -1.76 12.83
C VAL A 103 -2.90 -2.40 13.43
N GLN A 104 -1.82 -1.62 13.57
CA GLN A 104 -0.54 -2.06 14.15
C GLN A 104 0.09 -3.30 13.50
N THR A 105 -0.34 -3.61 12.28
CA THR A 105 0.27 -4.59 11.41
C THR A 105 1.10 -3.86 10.35
N ALA A 106 1.99 -4.56 9.66
CA ALA A 106 2.74 -4.06 8.51
C ALA A 106 3.63 -5.17 7.95
N GLN A 107 3.60 -5.32 6.63
CA GLN A 107 4.49 -6.23 5.93
C GLN A 107 5.57 -5.45 5.20
N SER A 108 6.83 -5.86 5.38
CA SER A 108 7.96 -5.35 4.61
C SER A 108 7.99 -5.96 3.20
N GLY A 109 8.57 -5.24 2.25
CA GLY A 109 8.75 -5.68 0.87
C GLY A 109 8.10 -4.80 -0.18
N PHE A 110 7.41 -3.73 0.23
CA PHE A 110 6.82 -2.75 -0.68
C PHE A 110 7.84 -1.71 -1.14
N SER A 111 7.62 -1.22 -2.36
CA SER A 111 8.31 -0.06 -2.91
C SER A 111 7.43 0.65 -3.93
N VAL A 112 7.64 1.95 -4.11
CA VAL A 112 7.06 2.72 -5.22
C VAL A 112 8.14 2.93 -6.28
N GLU A 113 7.92 2.41 -7.48
CA GLU A 113 8.82 2.57 -8.62
C GLU A 113 8.76 3.98 -9.20
N SER A 114 9.73 4.34 -10.07
CA SER A 114 9.81 5.70 -10.64
C SER A 114 8.61 6.10 -11.51
N ASN A 115 7.84 5.13 -11.99
CA ASN A 115 6.59 5.34 -12.75
C ASN A 115 5.34 5.41 -11.84
N GLY A 116 5.51 5.32 -10.53
CA GLY A 116 4.42 5.28 -9.55
C GLY A 116 3.85 3.89 -9.30
N THR A 117 4.38 2.81 -9.90
CA THR A 117 3.89 1.45 -9.63
C THR A 117 4.22 1.02 -8.20
N VAL A 118 3.22 0.51 -7.48
CA VAL A 118 3.41 -0.12 -6.18
C VAL A 118 3.81 -1.57 -6.41
N ALA A 119 5.08 -1.87 -6.14
CA ALA A 119 5.67 -3.20 -6.26
C ALA A 119 5.77 -3.87 -4.90
N PHE A 120 5.72 -5.20 -4.90
CA PHE A 120 5.96 -6.04 -3.73
C PHE A 120 7.00 -7.10 -4.05
N ASN A 121 8.04 -7.20 -3.21
CA ASN A 121 9.12 -8.18 -3.34
C ASN A 121 8.87 -9.37 -2.41
N GLY A 122 8.19 -10.39 -2.93
CA GLY A 122 7.99 -11.67 -2.26
C GLY A 122 8.16 -12.83 -3.23
N THR A 123 8.75 -13.93 -2.76
CA THR A 123 9.06 -15.11 -3.61
C THR A 123 7.83 -15.84 -4.14
N GLU A 124 6.68 -15.66 -3.48
CA GLU A 124 5.40 -16.27 -3.86
C GLU A 124 4.48 -15.29 -4.60
N PHE A 125 4.85 -14.01 -4.70
CA PHE A 125 3.97 -12.99 -5.26
C PHE A 125 3.91 -13.05 -6.78
N GLY A 126 2.76 -13.43 -7.32
CA GLY A 126 2.48 -13.49 -8.76
C GLY A 126 1.69 -12.31 -9.33
N GLY A 127 1.53 -11.23 -8.56
CA GLY A 127 0.84 -10.01 -8.98
C GLY A 127 -0.51 -9.80 -8.33
N TRP A 128 -1.11 -8.64 -8.62
CA TRP A 128 -2.39 -8.22 -8.04
C TRP A 128 -3.59 -8.71 -8.84
N LEU A 129 -4.69 -8.95 -8.14
CA LEU A 129 -5.96 -9.40 -8.70
C LEU A 129 -7.10 -8.58 -8.09
N ALA A 130 -7.98 -8.03 -8.93
CA ALA A 130 -9.23 -7.43 -8.51
C ALA A 130 -10.38 -8.38 -8.83
N CYS A 131 -11.28 -8.62 -7.87
CA CYS A 131 -12.43 -9.52 -8.03
C CYS A 131 -13.71 -8.92 -7.45
N ASP A 132 -14.82 -8.98 -8.18
CA ASP A 132 -16.14 -8.75 -7.58
C ASP A 132 -16.44 -9.87 -6.58
N TRP A 133 -16.50 -9.54 -5.29
CA TRP A 133 -16.58 -10.52 -4.20
C TRP A 133 -17.67 -10.17 -3.16
N TRP A 134 -17.37 -10.34 -1.88
CA TRP A 134 -18.35 -10.40 -0.78
C TRP A 134 -18.91 -9.02 -0.39
N HIS A 135 -18.10 -7.96 -0.48
CA HIS A 135 -18.49 -6.62 0.02
C HIS A 135 -19.35 -5.79 -0.93
N GLY A 136 -19.80 -6.37 -2.06
CA GLY A 136 -20.58 -5.64 -3.07
C GLY A 136 -19.79 -4.61 -3.88
N ALA A 137 -18.45 -4.65 -3.75
CA ALA A 137 -17.48 -3.88 -4.52
C ALA A 137 -16.29 -4.80 -4.88
N PRO A 138 -15.49 -4.46 -5.90
CA PRO A 138 -14.29 -5.21 -6.21
C PRO A 138 -13.33 -5.20 -5.01
N GLN A 139 -12.79 -6.36 -4.68
CA GLN A 139 -11.81 -6.56 -3.61
C GLN A 139 -10.42 -6.82 -4.21
N LEU A 140 -9.39 -6.37 -3.50
CA LEU A 140 -8.01 -6.62 -3.88
C LEU A 140 -7.50 -7.92 -3.26
N PHE A 141 -6.86 -8.73 -4.11
CA PHE A 141 -6.20 -9.97 -3.78
C PHE A 141 -4.78 -9.96 -4.37
N TRP A 142 -3.93 -10.85 -3.87
CA TRP A 142 -2.64 -11.17 -4.49
C TRP A 142 -2.64 -12.61 -4.98
N LYS A 143 -2.03 -12.85 -6.14
CA LYS A 143 -1.90 -14.18 -6.74
C LYS A 143 -0.65 -14.88 -6.21
N ILE A 144 -0.74 -16.18 -6.04
CA ILE A 144 0.42 -17.03 -5.73
C ILE A 144 1.06 -17.49 -7.06
N GLU A 145 2.34 -17.16 -7.26
CA GLU A 145 3.08 -17.33 -8.52
C GLU A 145 3.05 -18.79 -9.05
N PHE A 146 3.05 -19.77 -8.14
CA PHE A 146 3.19 -21.19 -8.50
C PHE A 146 1.88 -21.85 -8.95
N ASP A 147 0.75 -21.16 -8.82
CA ASP A 147 -0.57 -21.73 -9.10
C ASP A 147 -1.15 -21.19 -10.43
N SER A 148 -1.07 -22.00 -11.48
CA SER A 148 -1.75 -21.70 -12.75
C SER A 148 -3.21 -22.19 -12.68
N VAL A 149 -4.11 -21.31 -12.26
CA VAL A 149 -5.54 -21.62 -12.16
C VAL A 149 -6.36 -20.59 -12.93
N ASP A 150 -7.45 -21.04 -13.56
CA ASP A 150 -8.42 -20.15 -14.18
C ASP A 150 -9.05 -19.27 -13.10
N ILE A 151 -8.79 -17.96 -13.18
CA ILE A 151 -9.44 -16.97 -12.32
C ILE A 151 -10.92 -16.84 -12.71
N PRO A 152 -11.84 -16.58 -11.74
CA PRO A 152 -13.23 -16.34 -12.04
C PRO A 152 -13.42 -15.22 -13.07
N SER A 153 -14.49 -15.27 -13.86
CA SER A 153 -14.75 -14.24 -14.88
C SER A 153 -15.00 -12.84 -14.31
N SER A 154 -15.35 -12.76 -13.01
CA SER A 154 -15.48 -11.51 -12.26
C SER A 154 -14.14 -11.01 -11.69
N CYS A 155 -13.03 -11.67 -12.01
CA CYS A 155 -11.69 -11.28 -11.59
C CYS A 155 -10.84 -10.84 -12.78
N SER A 156 -9.88 -9.96 -12.54
CA SER A 156 -8.85 -9.62 -13.51
C SER A 156 -7.55 -9.19 -12.84
N SER A 157 -6.41 -9.43 -13.50
CA SER A 157 -5.14 -8.90 -13.04
C SER A 157 -5.13 -7.38 -13.15
N VAL A 158 -4.56 -6.71 -12.14
CA VAL A 158 -4.41 -5.25 -12.09
C VAL A 158 -2.97 -4.88 -11.77
N THR A 159 -2.58 -3.65 -12.09
CA THR A 159 -1.41 -2.99 -11.56
C THR A 159 -1.85 -1.95 -10.56
N LEU A 160 -1.14 -1.82 -9.44
CA LEU A 160 -1.36 -0.75 -8.48
C LEU A 160 -0.42 0.42 -8.80
N VAL A 161 -0.97 1.63 -8.89
CA VAL A 161 -0.23 2.85 -9.17
C VAL A 161 -0.59 3.95 -8.18
N THR A 162 0.39 4.77 -7.81
CA THR A 162 0.19 5.91 -6.92
C THR A 162 -0.49 7.06 -7.67
N GLN A 163 -1.37 7.78 -6.98
CA GLN A 163 -1.88 9.08 -7.40
C GLN A 163 -1.61 10.10 -6.30
N ALA A 164 -1.00 11.23 -6.65
CA ALA A 164 -0.77 12.32 -5.71
C ALA A 164 -2.10 12.86 -5.14
N ILE A 165 -2.12 13.14 -3.85
CA ILE A 165 -3.24 13.83 -3.18
C ILE A 165 -3.07 15.32 -3.46
N SER A 166 -4.00 15.91 -4.22
CA SER A 166 -3.98 17.35 -4.47
C SER A 166 -4.39 18.11 -3.22
N SER A 167 -3.49 18.96 -2.71
CA SER A 167 -3.77 19.96 -1.66
C SER A 167 -4.66 21.10 -2.16
#